data_AF-A0A7V5WPB5-F1
#
_entry.id   AF-A0A7V5WPB5-F1
#
_cell.length_a   1.000
_cell.length_b   1.000
_cell.length_c   1.000
_cell.angle_alpha   90.00
_cell.angle_beta   90.00
_cell.angle_gamma   90.00
#
_symmetry.space_group_name_H-M   'P 1'
#
loop_
_entity.id
_entity.type
_entity.pdbx_description
1 polymer ?
#
loop_
_entity_poly.entity_id
_entity_poly.type
_entity_poly.pdbx_seq_one_letter_code
_entity_poly.pdbx_strand_id
1 'polypeptide(L)'
;MKLEISEILGRISRSDSPATIGNSSLDYVEEAMQAGDIELAKVRLEYVRKEWEIVHDMYANWSTSFFTYIQKNYGEDAVEDA
;
A
#
# COMPACT_ATOMS: atom_id res chain seq x y z
N MET A 1 5.23 -2.82 14.80
CA MET A 1 5.88 -2.74 13.48
C MET A 1 7.26 -2.12 13.64
N LYS A 2 8.28 -2.87 13.25
CA LYS A 2 9.69 -2.47 13.19
C LYS A 2 9.97 -1.87 11.80
N LEU A 3 10.41 -0.62 11.77
CA LEU A 3 10.74 0.12 10.56
C LEU A 3 12.24 0.40 10.54
N GLU A 4 12.92 -0.04 9.49
CA GLU A 4 14.36 0.14 9.31
C GLU A 4 14.69 0.51 7.86
N ILE A 5 15.82 1.17 7.63
CA ILE A 5 16.32 1.39 6.25
C ILE A 5 16.80 0.04 5.73
N SER A 6 16.19 -0.44 4.65
CA SER A 6 16.66 -1.60 3.91
C SER A 6 17.90 -1.23 3.10
N GLU A 7 19.02 -1.91 3.33
CA GLU A 7 20.24 -1.73 2.53
C GLU A 7 20.05 -2.11 1.06
N ILE A 8 19.14 -3.04 0.78
CA ILE A 8 18.82 -3.50 -0.57
C ILE A 8 17.93 -2.48 -1.30
N LEU A 9 16.90 -1.98 -0.63
CA LEU A 9 15.91 -1.09 -1.25
C LEU A 9 16.29 0.39 -1.16
N GLY A 10 17.27 0.76 -0.33
CA GLY A 10 17.67 2.15 -0.08
C GLY A 10 16.58 3.01 0.57
N ARG A 11 15.57 2.40 1.19
CA ARG A 11 14.41 3.08 1.80
C ARG A 11 13.94 2.38 3.06
N ILE A 12 13.10 3.06 3.84
CA ILE A 12 12.43 2.47 5.00
C ILE A 12 11.57 1.29 4.54
N SER A 13 11.70 0.17 5.25
CA SER A 13 10.95 -1.05 5.07
C SER A 13 10.50 -1.59 6.41
N ARG A 14 9.35 -2.27 6.42
CA ARG A 14 8.92 -3.13 7.51
C ARG A 14 9.88 -4.33 7.60
N SER A 15 10.44 -4.54 8.79
CA SER A 15 11.46 -5.55 9.09
C SER A 15 11.05 -6.42 10.29
N ASP A 16 9.75 -6.65 10.46
CA ASP A 16 9.25 -7.51 11.53
C ASP A 16 9.60 -8.99 11.29
N SER A 17 9.53 -9.79 12.36
CA SER A 17 9.72 -11.25 12.31
C SER A 17 8.64 -11.91 11.43
N PRO A 18 8.96 -13.03 10.74
CA PRO A 18 7.95 -13.83 10.04
C PRO A 18 6.74 -14.24 10.90
N ALA A 19 6.90 -14.31 12.24
CA ALA A 19 5.82 -14.60 13.17
C ALA A 19 4.69 -13.56 13.16
N THR A 20 4.91 -12.35 12.63
CA THR A 20 3.92 -11.28 12.55
C THR A 20 3.32 -11.13 11.14
N ILE A 21 3.59 -12.08 10.24
CA ILE A 21 2.95 -12.10 8.92
C ILE A 21 1.44 -12.19 9.10
N GLY A 22 0.70 -11.38 8.33
CA GLY A 22 -0.76 -11.29 8.43
C GLY A 22 -1.26 -10.21 9.40
N ASN A 23 -0.41 -9.69 10.30
CA ASN A 23 -0.80 -8.56 11.13
C ASN A 23 -0.84 -7.28 10.30
N SER A 24 -1.96 -6.58 10.34
CA SER A 24 -2.17 -5.36 9.58
C SER A 24 -1.20 -4.28 10.04
N SER A 25 -0.60 -3.55 9.11
CA SER A 25 0.24 -2.39 9.43
C SER A 25 -0.58 -1.29 10.16
N LEU A 26 -1.91 -1.23 9.93
CA LEU A 26 -2.81 -0.31 10.62
C LEU A 26 -3.02 -0.66 12.09
N ASP A 27 -3.02 -1.94 12.46
CA ASP A 27 -3.17 -2.35 13.87
C ASP A 27 -2.05 -1.75 14.72
N TYR A 28 -0.82 -1.71 14.20
CA TYR A 28 0.31 -1.07 14.87
C TYR A 28 0.20 0.45 14.96
N VAL A 29 -0.52 1.10 14.04
CA VAL A 29 -0.82 2.53 14.14
C VAL A 29 -1.80 2.74 15.28
N GLU A 30 -2.87 1.95 15.32
CA GLU A 30 -3.88 2.01 16.37
C GLU A 30 -3.28 1.73 17.76
N GLU A 31 -2.44 0.71 17.91
CA GLU A 31 -1.71 0.43 19.15
C GLU A 31 -0.92 1.65 19.65
N ALA A 32 -0.21 2.34 18.76
CA ALA A 32 0.56 3.54 19.12
C ALA A 32 -0.37 4.71 19.52
N MET A 33 -1.49 4.88 18.82
CA MET A 33 -2.51 5.87 19.16
C MET A 33 -3.14 5.61 20.53
N GLN A 34 -3.52 4.35 20.81
CA GLN A 34 -4.11 3.95 22.08
C GLN A 34 -3.13 4.10 23.25
N ALA A 35 -1.83 3.87 23.02
CA ALA A 35 -0.78 4.11 23.99
C ALA A 35 -0.46 5.60 24.21
N GLY A 36 -1.04 6.51 23.41
CA GLY A 36 -0.75 7.95 23.46
C GLY A 36 0.60 8.35 22.84
N ASP A 37 1.29 7.42 22.17
CA ASP A 37 2.55 7.71 21.47
C ASP A 37 2.26 8.25 20.07
N ILE A 38 1.87 9.52 20.03
CA ILE A 38 1.42 10.19 18.80
C ILE A 38 2.53 10.29 17.76
N GLU A 39 3.79 10.48 18.17
CA GLU A 39 4.90 10.57 17.22
C GLU A 39 5.18 9.23 16.55
N LEU A 40 5.15 8.14 17.31
CA LEU A 40 5.25 6.80 16.74
C LEU A 40 4.07 6.48 15.81
N ALA A 41 2.85 6.88 16.20
CA ALA A 41 1.66 6.71 15.37
C ALA A 41 1.80 7.43 14.02
N LYS A 42 2.29 8.68 14.00
CA LYS A 42 2.54 9.44 12.75
C LYS A 42 3.56 8.75 11.84
N VAL A 43 4.68 8.31 12.41
CA VAL A 43 5.74 7.61 11.65
C VAL A 43 5.19 6.33 11.03
N ARG A 44 4.45 5.53 11.80
CA ARG A 44 3.83 4.29 11.31
C ARG A 44 2.76 4.59 10.25
N LEU A 45 1.92 5.59 10.48
CA LEU A 45 0.87 5.97 9.53
C LEU A 45 1.44 6.42 8.19
N GLU A 46 2.52 7.20 8.18
CA GLU A 46 3.17 7.61 6.93
C GLU A 46 3.76 6.42 6.16
N TYR A 47 4.29 5.42 6.87
CA TYR A 47 4.71 4.17 6.23
C TYR A 47 3.52 3.45 5.60
N VAL A 48 2.41 3.29 6.34
CA VAL A 48 1.19 2.63 5.83
C VAL A 48 0.60 3.37 4.64
N ARG A 49 0.58 4.71 4.67
CA ARG A 49 0.10 5.53 3.56
C ARG A 49 0.89 5.23 2.28
N LYS A 50 2.22 5.17 2.36
CA LYS A 50 3.09 4.83 1.21
C LYS A 50 2.91 3.40 0.74
N GLU A 51 2.73 2.45 1.66
CA GLU A 51 2.45 1.05 1.33
C GLU A 51 1.17 0.93 0.48
N TRP A 52 0.10 1.64 0.87
CA TRP A 52 -1.16 1.66 0.15
C TRP A 52 -1.15 2.49 -1.13
N GLU A 53 -0.42 3.60 -1.17
CA GLU A 53 -0.28 4.47 -2.35
C GLU A 53 0.22 3.67 -3.56
N ILE A 54 1.25 2.84 -3.37
CA ILE A 54 1.81 2.02 -4.45
C ILE A 54 0.79 1.00 -4.96
N VAL A 55 0.05 0.35 -4.05
CA VAL A 55 -0.97 -0.65 -4.42
C VAL A 55 -2.11 0.01 -5.17
N HIS A 56 -2.61 1.14 -4.68
CA HIS A 56 -3.62 1.95 -5.33
C HIS A 56 -3.22 2.31 -6.76
N ASP A 57 -2.03 2.90 -6.93
CA ASP A 57 -1.56 3.37 -8.23
C ASP A 57 -1.36 2.22 -9.20
N MET A 58 -0.87 1.07 -8.73
CA MET A 58 -0.78 -0.14 -9.54
C MET A 58 -2.15 -0.58 -10.05
N TYR A 59 -3.17 -0.66 -9.19
CA TYR A 59 -4.52 -1.03 -9.61
C TYR A 59 -5.13 -0.01 -10.56
N ALA A 60 -5.01 1.28 -10.27
CA ALA A 60 -5.51 2.35 -11.14
C ALA A 60 -4.88 2.29 -12.53
N ASN A 61 -3.56 2.09 -12.59
CA ASN A 61 -2.83 1.95 -13.85
C ASN A 61 -3.25 0.68 -14.62
N TRP A 62 -3.44 -0.44 -13.93
CA TRP A 62 -3.89 -1.68 -14.55
C TRP A 62 -5.30 -1.57 -15.10
N SER A 63 -6.26 -1.07 -14.31
CA SER A 63 -7.63 -0.82 -14.76
C SER A 63 -7.63 0.07 -16.00
N THR A 64 -6.90 1.19 -15.97
CA THR A 64 -6.79 2.10 -17.12
C THR A 64 -6.19 1.41 -18.35
N SER A 65 -5.18 0.55 -18.14
CA SER A 65 -4.54 -0.20 -19.22
C SER A 65 -5.50 -1.20 -19.86
N PHE A 66 -6.30 -1.91 -19.07
CA PHE A 66 -7.32 -2.82 -19.57
C PHE A 66 -8.41 -2.08 -20.36
N PHE A 67 -8.95 -0.99 -19.81
CA PHE A 67 -9.95 -0.19 -20.53
C PHE A 67 -9.39 0.37 -21.85
N THR A 68 -8.15 0.87 -21.83
CA THR A 68 -7.47 1.34 -23.05
C THR A 68 -7.30 0.21 -24.07
N TYR A 69 -6.96 -1.00 -23.61
CA TYR A 69 -6.85 -2.15 -24.50
C TYR A 69 -8.21 -2.53 -25.09
N ILE A 70 -9.26 -2.57 -24.27
CA ILE A 70 -10.61 -2.92 -24.72
C ILE A 70 -11.10 -1.92 -25.75
N GLN A 71 -11.03 -0.62 -25.44
CA GLN A 71 -11.41 0.47 -26.33
C GLN A 71 -10.73 0.35 -27.70
N LYS A 72 -9.41 0.11 -27.71
CA LYS A 72 -8.62 0.05 -28.95
C LYS A 72 -8.92 -1.17 -29.82
N ASN A 73 -9.37 -2.28 -29.24
CA ASN A 73 -9.53 -3.55 -29.95
C ASN A 73 -10.99 -3.93 -30.19
N TYR A 74 -11.92 -3.44 -29.37
CA TYR A 74 -13.33 -3.85 -29.38
C TYR A 74 -14.31 -2.69 -29.42
N GLY A 75 -13.83 -1.44 -29.33
CA GLY A 75 -14.67 -0.23 -29.34
C GLY A 75 -15.07 0.24 -27.95
N GLU A 76 -15.65 1.44 -27.87
CA GLU A 76 -16.05 2.09 -26.61
C GLU A 76 -17.16 1.31 -25.89
N ASP A 77 -18.18 0.85 -26.62
CA ASP A 77 -19.32 0.11 -26.03
C ASP A 77 -18.85 -1.13 -25.24
N ALA A 78 -17.78 -1.80 -25.70
CA ALA A 78 -17.22 -2.97 -25.03
C ALA A 78 -16.50 -2.64 -23.70
N VAL A 79 -16.15 -1.37 -23.46
CA VAL A 79 -15.58 -0.92 -22.18
C VAL A 79 -16.65 -0.92 -21.08
N GLU A 80 -17.91 -0.63 -21.41
CA GLU A 80 -19.01 -0.62 -20.45
C GLU A 80 -19.37 -2.03 -19.93
N ASP A 81 -18.99 -3.07 -20.68
CA ASP A 81 -19.22 -4.48 -20.33
C ASP A 81 -18.15 -5.08 -19.39
N ALA A 82 -17.08 -4.33 -19.08
CA ALA A 82 -15.92 -4.77 -18.28
C ALA A 82 -16.09 -4.56 -16.76
#